data_AF-A0A0F6I7K5-F1
#
_entry.id   AF-A0A0F6I7K5-F1
#
_cell.length_a   1.000
_cell.length_b   1.000
_cell.length_c   1.000
_cell.angle_alpha   90.00
_cell.angle_beta   90.00
_cell.angle_gamma   90.00
#
_symmetry.space_group_name_H-M   'P 1'
#
loop_
_entity.id
_entity.type
_entity.pdbx_description
1 polymer ?
#
loop_
_entity_poly.entity_id
_entity_poly.type
_entity_poly.pdbx_seq_one_letter_code
_entity_poly.pdbx_strand_id
1 'polypeptide(L)'
;MEPGYVGMTLISHLIRNEFSFIEFPISLLGNIIGMIPSIIFPDKFKYIQAITEMGQPISVFQGTTHNYVELMANFGLIGSMIFMFLLSLSLNFLKRNESLSGIYIAICSFLPFFFFRDLPNTLIKYIFEFTIILSILLYYSNSIIIKIRNKIISRND
;
A
#
# COMPACT_ATOMS: atom_id res chain seq x y z
N MET A 1 17.01 -15.94 -2.42
CA MET A 1 16.10 -17.02 -2.01
C MET A 1 14.67 -16.53 -1.77
N GLU A 2 14.39 -15.29 -1.37
CA GLU A 2 13.01 -14.73 -1.27
C GLU A 2 12.14 -14.77 -2.55
N PRO A 3 12.60 -14.34 -3.76
CA PRO A 3 11.70 -14.24 -4.92
C PRO A 3 11.19 -15.58 -5.43
N GLY A 4 11.92 -16.68 -5.19
CA GLY A 4 11.46 -18.03 -5.51
C GLY A 4 10.26 -18.46 -4.67
N TYR A 5 10.23 -18.09 -3.38
CA TYR A 5 9.14 -18.46 -2.47
C TYR A 5 7.87 -17.67 -2.74
N VAL A 6 7.99 -16.38 -3.07
CA VAL A 6 6.86 -15.57 -3.53
C VAL A 6 6.28 -16.17 -4.82
N GLY A 7 7.13 -16.57 -5.78
CA GLY A 7 6.70 -17.27 -6.99
C GLY A 7 5.97 -18.59 -6.73
N MET A 8 6.32 -19.34 -5.69
CA MET A 8 5.61 -20.59 -5.33
C MET A 8 4.16 -20.34 -4.92
N THR A 9 3.86 -19.21 -4.28
CA THR A 9 2.47 -18.83 -3.94
C THR A 9 1.63 -18.63 -5.21
N LEU A 10 2.21 -17.97 -6.23
CA LEU A 10 1.57 -17.77 -7.53
C LEU A 10 1.32 -19.10 -8.23
N ILE A 11 2.34 -19.96 -8.33
CA ILE A 11 2.24 -21.26 -8.99
C ILE A 11 1.15 -22.11 -8.34
N SER A 12 1.17 -22.21 -7.01
CA SER A 12 0.17 -22.96 -6.25
C SER A 12 -1.26 -22.44 -6.47
N HIS A 13 -1.43 -21.12 -6.51
CA HIS A 13 -2.73 -20.50 -6.77
C HIS A 13 -3.23 -20.77 -8.21
N LEU A 14 -2.34 -20.64 -9.21
CA LEU A 14 -2.68 -20.92 -10.61
C LEU A 14 -3.01 -22.39 -10.87
N ILE A 15 -2.36 -23.33 -10.18
CA ILE A 15 -2.66 -24.77 -10.29
C ILE A 15 -4.08 -25.06 -9.79
N ARG A 16 -4.53 -24.38 -8.73
CA ARG A 16 -5.89 -24.52 -8.20
C ARG A 16 -6.92 -23.94 -9.16
N ASN A 17 -6.59 -22.85 -9.85
CA ASN A 17 -7.43 -22.20 -10.87
C ASN A 17 -8.84 -21.83 -10.36
N GLU A 18 -8.95 -21.57 -9.06
CA GLU A 18 -10.16 -21.10 -8.40
C GLU A 18 -10.02 -19.59 -8.19
N PHE A 19 -10.85 -18.81 -8.87
CA PHE A 19 -10.89 -17.37 -8.68
C PHE A 19 -12.31 -16.82 -8.81
N SER A 20 -12.60 -15.84 -7.97
CA SER A 20 -13.81 -15.04 -8.06
C SER A 20 -13.61 -13.91 -9.07
N PHE A 21 -14.69 -13.51 -9.75
CA PHE A 21 -14.66 -12.36 -10.66
C PHE A 21 -14.48 -11.04 -9.92
N ILE A 22 -15.12 -10.91 -8.75
CA ILE A 22 -15.10 -9.72 -7.90
C ILE A 22 -14.99 -10.22 -6.46
N GLU A 23 -14.09 -9.61 -5.69
CA GLU A 23 -13.96 -9.80 -4.24
C GLU A 23 -13.96 -8.44 -3.54
N PHE A 24 -14.32 -8.44 -2.26
CA PHE A 24 -14.25 -7.24 -1.43
C PHE A 24 -12.92 -7.22 -0.66
N PRO A 25 -12.18 -6.09 -0.63
CA PRO A 25 -10.81 -6.05 -0.14
C PRO A 25 -10.73 -5.96 1.39
N ILE A 26 -11.35 -6.92 2.09
CA ILE A 26 -11.40 -6.94 3.57
C ILE A 26 -9.98 -6.92 4.15
N SER A 27 -9.05 -7.69 3.58
CA SER A 27 -7.70 -7.83 4.13
C SER A 27 -6.92 -6.52 3.94
N LEU A 28 -7.02 -5.93 2.75
CA LEU A 28 -6.39 -4.64 2.47
C LEU A 28 -6.94 -3.53 3.37
N LEU A 29 -8.26 -3.48 3.57
CA LEU A 29 -8.90 -2.50 4.48
C LEU A 29 -8.46 -2.72 5.94
N GLY A 30 -8.38 -3.97 6.39
CA GLY A 30 -7.83 -4.31 7.70
C GLY A 30 -6.39 -3.82 7.89
N ASN A 31 -5.55 -3.95 6.85
CA ASN A 31 -4.17 -3.44 6.89
C ASN A 31 -4.10 -1.90 6.97
N ILE A 32 -5.06 -1.17 6.39
CA ILE A 32 -5.17 0.30 6.56
C ILE A 32 -5.49 0.63 8.02
N ILE A 33 -6.40 -0.10 8.66
CA ILE A 33 -6.69 0.05 10.11
C ILE A 33 -5.41 -0.23 10.93
N GLY A 34 -4.58 -1.16 10.48
CA GLY A 34 -3.29 -1.49 11.11
C GLY A 34 -2.34 -0.30 11.27
N MET A 35 -2.44 0.73 10.40
CA MET A 35 -1.63 1.96 10.49
C MET A 35 -1.95 2.79 11.73
N ILE A 36 -3.19 2.71 12.25
CA ILE A 36 -3.61 3.53 13.38
C ILE A 36 -2.81 3.10 14.62
N PRO A 37 -2.11 4.02 15.32
CA PRO A 37 -1.40 3.68 16.54
C PRO A 37 -2.32 3.03 17.58
N SER A 38 -1.85 1.96 18.24
CA SER A 38 -2.66 1.20 19.20
C SER A 38 -3.10 2.04 20.41
N ILE A 39 -2.40 3.14 20.70
CA ILE A 39 -2.80 4.07 21.76
C ILE A 39 -4.09 4.85 21.42
N ILE A 40 -4.37 5.04 20.12
CA ILE A 40 -5.60 5.67 19.62
C ILE A 40 -6.69 4.62 19.42
N PHE A 41 -6.33 3.43 18.92
CA PHE A 41 -7.27 2.34 18.69
C PHE A 41 -6.76 1.00 19.25
N PRO A 42 -7.04 0.69 20.53
CA PRO A 42 -6.52 -0.49 21.21
C PRO A 42 -7.00 -1.82 20.61
N ASP A 43 -8.25 -1.83 20.13
CA ASP A 43 -8.92 -3.03 19.60
C ASP A 43 -8.62 -3.30 18.11
N LYS A 44 -7.70 -2.55 17.49
CA LYS A 44 -7.45 -2.61 16.03
C LYS A 44 -7.13 -4.00 15.49
N PHE A 45 -6.44 -4.83 16.29
CA PHE A 45 -6.03 -6.17 15.88
C PHE A 45 -7.22 -7.10 15.59
N LYS A 46 -8.41 -6.80 16.14
CA LYS A 46 -9.65 -7.56 15.83
C LYS A 46 -10.12 -7.38 14.39
N TYR A 47 -9.68 -6.31 13.73
CA TYR A 47 -10.11 -5.94 12.37
C TYR A 47 -9.05 -6.25 11.31
N ILE A 48 -7.85 -6.65 11.74
CA ILE A 48 -6.78 -7.07 10.82
C ILE A 48 -6.98 -8.56 10.57
N GLN A 49 -7.42 -8.91 9.36
CA GLN A 49 -7.56 -10.30 8.93
C GLN A 49 -6.53 -10.62 7.85
N ALA A 50 -5.78 -11.70 8.07
CA ALA A 50 -4.87 -12.21 7.07
C ALA A 50 -5.65 -12.85 5.92
N ILE A 51 -5.10 -12.84 4.71
CA ILE A 51 -5.75 -13.45 3.54
C ILE A 51 -6.00 -14.95 3.73
N THR A 52 -5.12 -15.63 4.45
CA THR A 52 -5.28 -17.05 4.82
C THR A 52 -6.48 -17.33 5.72
N GLU A 53 -6.96 -16.32 6.44
CA GLU A 53 -8.08 -16.44 7.37
C GLU A 53 -9.43 -16.21 6.68
N MET A 54 -9.43 -15.77 5.42
CA MET A 54 -10.64 -15.44 4.65
C MET A 54 -11.32 -16.65 4.01
N GLY A 55 -10.96 -17.87 4.43
CA GLY A 55 -11.48 -19.11 3.86
C GLY A 55 -10.98 -19.42 2.44
N GLN A 56 -10.13 -18.55 1.88
CA GLN A 56 -9.51 -18.76 0.58
C GLN A 56 -8.34 -19.73 0.72
N PRO A 57 -8.25 -20.76 -0.13
CA PRO A 57 -7.24 -21.80 0.00
C PRO A 57 -5.93 -21.29 -0.61
N ILE A 58 -5.27 -20.34 0.06
CA ILE A 58 -4.03 -19.69 -0.38
C ILE A 58 -2.86 -20.24 0.44
N SER A 59 -1.89 -20.86 -0.26
CA SER A 59 -0.65 -21.31 0.36
C SER A 59 0.33 -20.15 0.46
N VAL A 60 0.61 -19.71 1.68
CA VAL A 60 1.61 -18.67 1.96
C VAL A 60 2.95 -19.32 2.25
N PHE A 61 4.02 -18.86 1.60
CA PHE A 61 5.38 -19.35 1.84
C PHE A 61 6.17 -18.26 2.60
N GLN A 62 6.71 -18.62 3.78
CA GLN A 62 7.45 -17.72 4.66
C GLN A 62 6.71 -16.42 5.04
N GLY A 63 5.38 -16.47 5.12
CA GLY A 63 4.57 -15.30 5.48
C GLY A 63 4.47 -14.23 4.38
N THR A 64 4.92 -14.54 3.16
CA THR A 64 4.86 -13.62 2.01
C THR A 64 4.06 -14.22 0.87
N THR A 65 3.46 -13.34 0.06
CA THR A 65 2.54 -13.68 -1.03
C THR A 65 2.86 -12.89 -2.29
N HIS A 66 2.62 -13.51 -3.43
CA HIS A 66 2.77 -12.82 -4.71
C HIS A 66 1.65 -11.80 -4.88
N ASN A 67 1.99 -10.60 -5.35
CA ASN A 67 1.02 -9.52 -5.53
C ASN A 67 -0.18 -9.91 -6.39
N TYR A 68 0.03 -10.70 -7.44
CA TYR A 68 -1.08 -11.27 -8.22
C TYR A 68 -2.10 -11.99 -7.33
N VAL A 69 -1.66 -12.86 -6.42
CA VAL A 69 -2.55 -13.61 -5.53
C VAL A 69 -3.25 -12.67 -4.56
N GLU A 70 -2.55 -11.67 -4.03
CA GLU A 70 -3.12 -10.65 -3.17
C GLU A 70 -4.18 -9.78 -3.88
N LEU A 71 -3.93 -9.39 -5.13
CA LEU A 71 -4.89 -8.63 -5.94
C LEU A 71 -6.13 -9.48 -6.22
N MET A 72 -5.95 -10.74 -6.62
CA MET A 72 -7.05 -11.66 -6.86
C MET A 72 -7.87 -11.91 -5.59
N ALA A 73 -7.22 -12.09 -4.44
CA ALA A 73 -7.89 -12.31 -3.16
C ALA A 73 -8.63 -11.07 -2.64
N ASN A 74 -8.15 -9.85 -2.93
CA ASN A 74 -8.79 -8.62 -2.45
C ASN A 74 -9.82 -8.05 -3.43
N PHE A 75 -9.69 -8.28 -4.74
CA PHE A 75 -10.52 -7.62 -5.75
C PHE A 75 -11.13 -8.57 -6.77
N GLY A 76 -10.72 -9.84 -6.82
CA GLY A 76 -11.08 -10.77 -7.89
C GLY A 76 -10.45 -10.39 -9.23
N LEU A 77 -10.75 -11.16 -10.28
CA LEU A 77 -10.15 -10.94 -11.60
C LEU A 77 -10.46 -9.55 -12.19
N ILE A 78 -11.74 -9.20 -12.24
CA ILE A 78 -12.21 -7.95 -12.86
C ILE A 78 -11.77 -6.76 -12.00
N GLY A 79 -11.92 -6.87 -10.68
CA GLY A 79 -11.49 -5.81 -9.77
C GLY A 79 -9.98 -5.57 -9.83
N SER A 80 -9.17 -6.62 -10.00
CA SER A 80 -7.72 -6.49 -10.20
C SER A 80 -7.36 -5.76 -11.49
N MET A 81 -8.07 -6.04 -12.58
CA MET A 81 -7.87 -5.32 -13.85
C MET A 81 -8.20 -3.84 -13.71
N ILE A 82 -9.34 -3.53 -13.07
CA ILE A 82 -9.76 -2.14 -12.78
C ILE A 82 -8.71 -1.46 -11.90
N PHE A 83 -8.24 -2.13 -10.84
CA PHE A 83 -7.21 -1.61 -9.95
C PHE A 83 -5.94 -1.25 -10.72
N MET A 84 -5.44 -2.13 -11.58
CA MET A 84 -4.22 -1.88 -12.36
C MET A 84 -4.39 -0.74 -13.36
N PHE A 85 -5.58 -0.62 -13.97
CA PHE A 85 -5.92 0.52 -14.82
C PHE A 85 -5.91 1.84 -14.04
N LEU A 86 -6.54 1.88 -12.87
CA LEU A 86 -6.57 3.07 -12.00
C LEU A 86 -5.18 3.44 -11.47
N LEU A 87 -4.35 2.44 -11.15
CA LEU A 87 -2.95 2.66 -10.77
C LEU A 87 -2.18 3.35 -11.90
N SER A 88 -2.30 2.87 -13.14
CA SER A 88 -1.68 3.47 -14.31
C SER A 88 -2.16 4.91 -14.54
N LEU A 89 -3.47 5.15 -14.44
CA LEU A 89 -4.07 6.48 -14.58
C LEU A 89 -3.53 7.45 -13.51
N SER A 90 -3.44 6.98 -12.26
CA SER A 90 -2.92 7.76 -11.13
C SER A 90 -1.45 8.12 -11.32
N LEU A 91 -0.62 7.18 -11.77
CA LEU A 91 0.79 7.43 -12.09
C LEU A 91 0.94 8.46 -13.22
N ASN A 92 0.12 8.35 -14.27
CA ASN A 92 0.13 9.31 -15.36
C ASN A 92 -0.30 10.72 -14.91
N PHE A 93 -1.29 10.81 -14.02
CA PHE A 93 -1.68 12.07 -13.41
C PHE A 93 -0.54 12.69 -12.59
N LEU A 94 0.13 11.92 -11.73
CA LEU A 94 1.26 12.41 -10.94
C LEU A 94 2.43 12.86 -11.82
N LYS A 95 2.73 12.11 -12.89
CA LYS A 95 3.78 12.44 -13.87
C LYS A 95 3.56 13.79 -14.55
N ARG A 96 2.31 14.15 -14.86
CA ARG A 96 1.98 15.38 -15.60
C ARG A 96 2.04 16.64 -14.73
N ASN A 97 1.97 16.49 -13.42
CA ASN A 97 2.01 17.61 -12.48
C ASN A 97 3.43 17.78 -11.92
N GLU A 98 4.14 18.83 -12.33
CA GLU A 98 5.54 19.06 -11.92
C GLU A 98 5.71 19.09 -10.39
N SER A 99 4.74 19.68 -9.68
CA SER A 99 4.72 19.75 -8.21
C SER A 99 4.58 18.39 -7.52
N LEU A 100 4.04 17.38 -8.21
CA LEU A 100 3.84 16.01 -7.72
C LEU A 100 4.86 15.01 -8.28
N SER A 101 5.78 15.47 -9.13
CA SER A 101 6.79 14.64 -9.80
C SER A 101 7.66 13.86 -8.80
N GLY A 102 7.97 14.44 -7.64
CA GLY A 102 8.71 13.74 -6.57
C GLY A 102 7.96 12.52 -6.01
N ILE A 103 6.64 12.64 -5.81
CA ILE A 103 5.78 11.53 -5.37
C ILE A 103 5.74 10.45 -6.45
N TYR A 104 5.61 10.84 -7.72
CA TYR A 104 5.68 9.90 -8.84
C TYR A 104 6.98 9.09 -8.85
N ILE A 105 8.14 9.75 -8.75
CA ILE A 105 9.45 9.09 -8.74
C ILE A 105 9.56 8.10 -7.56
N ALA A 106 9.13 8.53 -6.37
CA ALA A 106 9.14 7.68 -5.19
C ALA A 106 8.24 6.44 -5.35
N ILE A 107 7.01 6.59 -5.85
CA ILE A 107 6.12 5.44 -6.12
C ILE A 107 6.74 4.51 -7.17
N CYS A 108 7.31 5.06 -8.25
CA CYS A 108 8.01 4.27 -9.26
C CYS A 108 9.19 3.48 -8.69
N SER A 109 9.89 4.01 -7.68
CA SER A 109 10.98 3.29 -7.01
C SER A 109 10.50 2.06 -6.21
N PHE A 110 9.26 2.10 -5.70
CA PHE A 110 8.64 0.99 -4.98
C PHE A 110 7.84 0.02 -5.87
N LEU A 111 7.60 0.38 -7.13
CA LEU A 111 6.79 -0.42 -8.06
C LEU A 111 7.37 -1.83 -8.33
N PRO A 112 8.71 -2.06 -8.38
CA PRO A 112 9.24 -3.41 -8.44
C PRO A 112 8.84 -4.25 -7.22
N PHE A 113 8.87 -3.67 -6.01
CA PHE A 113 8.38 -4.35 -4.81
C PHE A 113 6.88 -4.60 -4.89
N PHE A 114 6.11 -3.69 -5.49
CA PHE A 114 4.70 -3.90 -5.72
C PHE A 114 4.46 -5.14 -6.58
N PHE A 115 5.19 -5.32 -7.69
CA PHE A 115 4.97 -6.48 -8.56
C PHE A 115 5.48 -7.80 -8.00
N PHE A 116 6.61 -7.77 -7.29
CA PHE A 116 7.33 -8.97 -6.88
C PHE A 116 7.22 -9.29 -5.38
N ARG A 117 6.42 -8.54 -4.61
CA ARG A 117 6.24 -8.70 -3.15
C ARG A 117 4.83 -8.32 -2.70
N ASP A 118 4.50 -8.64 -1.44
CA ASP A 118 3.22 -8.39 -0.76
C ASP A 118 2.58 -7.04 -1.11
N LEU A 119 1.33 -7.10 -1.59
CA LEU A 119 0.51 -5.93 -1.94
C LEU A 119 0.30 -4.97 -0.77
N PRO A 120 -0.12 -5.41 0.44
CA PRO A 120 -0.50 -4.49 1.51
C PRO A 120 0.72 -3.72 2.02
N ASN A 121 1.87 -4.38 2.21
CA ASN A 121 3.08 -3.70 2.65
C ASN A 121 3.52 -2.62 1.65
N THR A 122 3.50 -2.91 0.35
CA THR A 122 3.96 -1.93 -0.64
C THR A 122 2.98 -0.77 -0.79
N LEU A 123 1.68 -1.06 -0.93
CA LEU A 123 0.68 -0.04 -1.17
C LEU A 123 0.42 0.83 0.05
N ILE A 124 0.29 0.21 1.22
CA ILE A 124 -0.09 0.89 2.46
C ILE A 124 1.15 1.50 3.10
N LYS A 125 2.20 0.72 3.41
CA LYS A 125 3.37 1.29 4.12
C LYS A 125 4.25 2.14 3.21
N TYR A 126 4.68 1.62 2.06
CA TYR A 126 5.69 2.34 1.27
C TYR A 126 5.08 3.50 0.46
N ILE A 127 3.98 3.25 -0.25
CA ILE A 127 3.35 4.27 -1.08
C ILE A 127 2.51 5.24 -0.21
N PHE A 128 1.56 4.74 0.58
CA PHE A 128 0.65 5.63 1.30
C PHE A 128 1.30 6.28 2.53
N GLU A 129 1.94 5.51 3.42
CA GLU A 129 2.54 6.04 4.66
C GLU A 129 3.83 6.81 4.40
N PHE A 130 4.85 6.15 3.84
CA PHE A 130 6.20 6.72 3.76
C PHE A 130 6.38 7.70 2.62
N THR A 131 5.56 7.63 1.58
CA THR A 131 5.63 8.61 0.49
C THR A 131 4.62 9.73 0.68
N ILE A 132 3.33 9.42 0.75
CA ILE A 132 2.27 10.45 0.74
C ILE A 132 2.14 11.13 2.10
N ILE A 133 1.83 10.37 3.16
CA ILE A 133 1.60 10.94 4.50
C ILE A 133 2.85 11.65 5.02
N LEU A 134 4.03 11.02 4.89
CA LEU A 134 5.28 11.63 5.33
C LEU A 134 5.59 12.94 4.59
N SER A 135 5.40 13.01 3.27
CA SER A 135 5.63 14.25 2.51
C SER A 135 4.72 15.38 3.01
N ILE A 136 3.45 15.07 3.28
CA ILE A 136 2.48 16.03 3.81
C ILE A 136 2.91 16.52 5.21
N LEU A 137 3.32 15.60 6.09
CA LEU A 137 3.79 15.94 7.44
C LEU A 137 5.03 16.84 7.40
N LEU A 138 5.99 16.55 6.52
CA LEU A 138 7.20 17.36 6.34
C LEU A 138 6.88 18.77 5.80
N TYR A 139 5.93 18.87 4.87
CA TYR A 139 5.49 20.16 4.35
C TYR A 139 4.86 21.04 5.43
N TYR A 140 3.96 20.47 6.24
CA TYR A 140 3.32 21.21 7.33
C TYR A 140 4.28 21.54 8.47
N SER A 141 5.19 20.63 8.83
CA SER A 141 6.18 20.90 9.88
C SER A 141 7.10 22.06 9.50
N ASN A 142 7.59 22.08 8.25
CA ASN A 142 8.39 23.19 7.74
C ASN A 142 7.62 24.52 7.75
N SER A 143 6.35 24.49 7.31
CA SER A 143 5.48 25.67 7.34
C SER A 143 5.27 26.23 8.75
N ILE A 144 5.12 25.36 9.75
CA ILE A 144 5.01 25.74 11.16
C ILE A 144 6.32 26.34 11.67
N ILE A 145 7.47 25.72 11.36
CA ILE A 145 8.79 26.21 11.76
C ILE A 145 9.05 27.61 11.21
N ILE A 146 8.75 27.85 9.94
CA ILE A 146 8.90 29.17 9.31
C ILE A 146 8.02 30.22 10.01
N LYS A 147 6.75 29.89 10.31
CA LYS A 147 5.85 30.79 11.05
C LYS A 147 6.38 31.13 12.44
N ILE A 148 6.91 30.14 13.17
CA ILE A 148 7.50 30.36 14.50
C ILE A 148 8.74 31.25 14.39
N ARG A 149 9.63 30.96 13.43
CA ARG A 149 10.86 31.74 13.19
C ARG A 149 10.55 33.21 12.91
N ASN A 150 9.62 33.48 11.99
CA ASN A 150 9.26 34.85 11.63
C ASN A 150 8.64 35.61 12.80
N LYS A 151 7.84 34.95 13.64
CA LYS A 151 7.25 35.55 14.84
C LYS A 151 8.31 35.92 15.90
N ILE A 152 9.37 35.12 16.02
CA ILE A 152 10.50 35.41 16.93
C ILE A 152 11.31 36.60 16.42
N ILE A 153 11.63 36.65 15.12
CA ILE A 153 12.39 37.76 14.52
C ILE A 153 11.62 39.08 14.66
N SER A 154 10.32 39.12 14.34
CA SER A 154 9.50 40.34 14.47
C SER A 154 9.33 40.87 15.90
N ARG A 155 9.71 40.09 16.92
CA ARG A 155 9.66 40.50 18.33
C ARG A 155 10.97 41.11 18.81
N ASN A 156 12.06 40.91 18.07
CA ASN A 156 13.39 41.40 18.41
C ASN A 156 13.76 42.69 17.65
N ASP A 157 12.91 43.12 16.71
CA ASP A 157 12.94 44.43 16.04
C ASP A 157 11.93 45.38 16.71
#